data_AF-B4FNY8-F1
#
_entry.id   AF-B4FNY8-F1
#
_cell.length_a   1.000
_cell.length_b   1.000
_cell.length_c   1.000
_cell.angle_alpha   90.00
_cell.angle_beta   90.00
_cell.angle_gamma   90.00
#
_symmetry.space_group_name_H-M   'P 1'
#
loop_
_entity.id
_entity.type
_entity.pdbx_description
1 polymer ?
#
loop_
_entity_poly.entity_id
_entity_poly.type
_entity_poly.pdbx_seq_one_letter_code
_entity_poly.pdbx_strand_id
1 'polypeptide(L)'
;MLIAIWGFLEALAAALCMNVYVVGLNKVNKPTLPLASGEFSVPTPVLLVVAFLVMVSGHGLLASTLWQRAQQFDIENKDCITQFYMFIWKLFYAEYFLIPFV
;
A
#
# COMPACT_ATOMS: atom_id res chain seq x y z
N MET A 1 14.44 2.50 15.90
CA MET A 1 13.99 2.44 14.49
C MET A 1 14.45 1.16 13.80
N LEU A 2 15.75 0.84 13.75
CA LEU A 2 16.25 -0.39 13.09
C LEU A 2 15.63 -1.69 13.59
N ILE A 3 15.52 -1.88 14.91
CA ILE A 3 14.87 -3.06 15.51
C ILE A 3 13.40 -3.19 15.07
N ALA A 4 12.67 -2.07 15.02
CA ALA A 4 11.27 -2.06 14.61
C ALA A 4 11.12 -2.41 13.12
N ILE A 5 12.00 -1.87 12.27
CA ILE A 5 12.02 -2.22 10.84
C ILE A 5 12.35 -3.71 10.66
N TRP A 6 13.35 -4.21 11.38
CA TRP A 6 13.74 -5.62 11.32
C TRP A 6 12.60 -6.55 11.76
N GLY A 7 11.97 -6.28 12.91
CA GLY A 7 10.82 -7.06 13.37
C GLY A 7 9.63 -6.99 12.41
N PHE A 8 9.41 -5.86 11.76
CA PHE A 8 8.41 -5.73 10.71
C PHE A 8 8.74 -6.60 9.48
N LEU A 9 10.00 -6.62 9.04
CA LEU A 9 10.45 -7.46 7.93
C LEU A 9 10.33 -8.96 8.24
N GLU A 10 10.69 -9.37 9.46
CA GLU A 10 10.49 -10.75 9.93
C GLU A 10 9.00 -11.14 9.92
N ALA A 11 8.13 -10.25 10.40
CA ALA A 11 6.68 -10.47 10.39
C ALA A 11 6.13 -10.59 8.96
N LEU A 12 6.58 -9.75 8.04
CA LEU A 12 6.20 -9.83 6.62
C LEU A 12 6.68 -11.13 5.97
N ALA A 13 7.92 -11.54 6.23
CA ALA A 13 8.47 -12.79 5.72
C ALA A 13 7.68 -14.01 6.24
N ALA A 14 7.39 -14.03 7.54
CA ALA A 14 6.59 -15.09 8.15
C ALA A 14 5.16 -15.13 7.57
N ALA A 15 4.51 -13.96 7.43
CA ALA A 15 3.18 -13.86 6.84
C ALA A 15 3.17 -14.33 5.39
N LEU A 16 4.17 -13.98 4.58
CA LEU A 16 4.28 -14.43 3.19
C LEU A 16 4.45 -15.94 3.10
N CYS A 17 5.37 -16.52 3.87
CA CYS A 17 5.59 -17.97 3.93
C CYS A 17 4.32 -18.71 4.35
N MET A 18 3.60 -18.18 5.36
CA MET A 18 2.34 -18.76 5.81
C MET A 18 1.27 -18.71 4.72
N ASN A 19 1.15 -17.61 3.98
CA ASN A 19 0.19 -17.51 2.88
C ASN A 19 0.49 -18.53 1.77
N VAL A 20 1.76 -18.67 1.36
CA VAL A 20 2.17 -19.67 0.35
C VAL A 20 1.84 -21.08 0.82
N TYR A 21 2.14 -21.39 2.08
CA TYR A 21 1.84 -22.69 2.69
C TYR A 21 0.33 -22.97 2.72
N VAL A 22 -0.49 -22.03 3.19
CA VAL A 22 -1.94 -22.18 3.27
C VAL A 22 -2.57 -22.37 1.90
N VAL A 23 -2.12 -21.63 0.87
CA VAL A 23 -2.60 -21.82 -0.50
C VAL A 23 -2.24 -23.23 -1.01
N GLY A 24 -1.03 -23.71 -0.73
CA GLY A 24 -0.62 -25.08 -1.06
C GLY A 24 -1.47 -26.14 -0.37
N LEU A 25 -1.72 -25.98 0.94
CA LEU A 25 -2.59 -26.87 1.72
C LEU A 25 -4.03 -26.87 1.20
N ASN A 26 -4.53 -25.70 0.78
CA ASN A 26 -5.87 -25.56 0.21
C ASN A 26 -6.03 -26.29 -1.13
N LYS A 27 -4.96 -26.56 -1.88
CA LYS A 27 -5.05 -27.42 -3.09
C LYS A 27 -5.50 -28.85 -2.76
N VAL A 28 -5.20 -29.33 -1.56
CA VAL A 28 -5.64 -30.66 -1.08
C VAL A 28 -6.97 -30.54 -0.34
N ASN A 29 -7.08 -29.60 0.60
CA ASN A 29 -8.23 -29.51 1.51
C ASN A 29 -9.47 -28.86 0.87
N LYS A 30 -9.29 -27.89 -0.02
CA LYS A 30 -10.35 -27.06 -0.62
C LYS A 30 -10.03 -26.70 -2.08
N PRO A 31 -9.99 -27.69 -2.98
CA PRO A 31 -9.48 -27.51 -4.34
C PRO A 31 -10.33 -26.58 -5.21
N THR A 32 -11.57 -26.28 -4.82
CA THR A 32 -12.49 -25.39 -5.57
C THR A 32 -12.29 -23.90 -5.26
N LEU A 33 -11.30 -23.53 -4.43
CA LEU A 33 -11.00 -22.11 -4.19
C LEU A 33 -10.25 -21.53 -5.40
N PRO A 34 -10.55 -20.28 -5.85
CA PRO A 34 -9.98 -19.72 -7.09
C PRO A 34 -8.45 -19.76 -7.21
N LEU A 35 -7.75 -19.51 -6.09
CA LEU A 35 -6.28 -19.57 -6.03
C LEU A 35 -5.73 -21.01 -5.98
N ALA A 36 -6.51 -21.96 -5.45
CA ALA A 36 -6.11 -23.35 -5.32
C ALA A 36 -6.44 -24.17 -6.59
N SER A 37 -7.58 -23.88 -7.22
CA SER A 37 -8.10 -24.57 -8.42
C SER A 37 -7.28 -24.28 -9.67
N GLY A 38 -6.56 -23.16 -9.70
CA GLY A 38 -5.88 -22.69 -10.90
C GLY A 38 -6.80 -21.97 -11.89
N GLU A 39 -7.99 -21.56 -11.45
CA GLU A 39 -8.89 -20.69 -12.24
C GLU A 39 -8.24 -19.38 -12.65
N PHE A 40 -7.37 -18.83 -11.80
CA PHE A 40 -6.58 -17.66 -12.17
C PHE A 40 -5.40 -18.05 -13.07
N SER A 41 -5.33 -17.40 -14.22
CA SER A 41 -4.12 -17.39 -15.04
C SER A 41 -2.95 -16.78 -14.26
N VAL A 42 -1.72 -17.24 -14.47
CA VAL A 42 -0.51 -16.71 -13.79
C VAL A 42 -0.37 -15.17 -13.89
N PRO A 43 -0.69 -14.51 -15.03
CA PRO A 43 -0.64 -13.05 -15.11
C PRO A 43 -1.60 -12.32 -14.17
N THR A 44 -2.78 -12.88 -13.88
CA THR A 44 -3.82 -12.22 -13.08
C THR A 44 -3.35 -11.84 -11.67
N PRO A 45 -2.87 -12.77 -10.80
CA PRO A 45 -2.38 -12.41 -9.48
C PRO A 45 -1.13 -11.54 -9.53
N VAL A 46 -0.27 -11.68 -10.55
CA VAL A 46 0.89 -10.80 -10.72
C VAL A 46 0.45 -9.35 -10.93
N LEU A 47 -0.54 -9.11 -11.80
CA LEU A 47 -1.09 -7.78 -12.02
C LEU A 47 -1.74 -7.21 -10.76
N LEU A 48 -2.45 -8.03 -9.99
CA LEU A 48 -3.01 -7.61 -8.70
C LEU A 48 -1.91 -7.19 -7.72
N VAL A 49 -0.85 -8.00 -7.57
CA VAL A 49 0.28 -7.67 -6.69
C VAL A 49 0.96 -6.37 -7.13
N VAL A 50 1.16 -6.17 -8.43
CA VAL A 50 1.74 -4.92 -8.95
C VAL A 50 0.82 -3.72 -8.68
N ALA A 51 -0.49 -3.86 -8.89
CA ALA A 51 -1.46 -2.81 -8.59
C ALA A 51 -1.43 -2.44 -7.10
N PHE A 52 -1.44 -3.41 -6.20
CA PHE A 52 -1.32 -3.17 -4.76
C PHE A 52 0.01 -2.49 -4.38
N LEU A 53 1.14 -2.89 -4.98
CA LEU A 53 2.42 -2.24 -4.73
C LEU A 53 2.42 -0.77 -5.18
N VAL A 54 1.84 -0.47 -6.34
CA VAL A 54 1.68 0.91 -6.83
C VAL A 54 0.79 1.72 -5.88
N MET A 55 -0.34 1.16 -5.43
CA MET A 55 -1.26 1.81 -4.49
C MET A 55 -0.59 2.12 -3.15
N VAL A 56 0.07 1.13 -2.54
CA VAL A 56 0.72 1.30 -1.23
C VAL A 56 1.87 2.30 -1.30
N SER A 57 2.72 2.19 -2.33
CA SER A 57 3.85 3.13 -2.50
C SER A 57 3.36 4.55 -2.83
N GLY A 58 2.35 4.68 -3.67
CA GLY A 58 1.72 5.95 -4.03
C GLY A 58 1.14 6.67 -2.81
N HIS A 59 0.26 6.02 -2.05
CA HIS A 59 -0.29 6.61 -0.82
C HIS A 59 0.80 6.86 0.23
N GLY A 60 1.77 5.96 0.36
CA GLY A 60 2.92 6.14 1.27
C GLY A 60 3.73 7.39 0.94
N LEU A 61 3.97 7.67 -0.34
CA LEU A 61 4.65 8.88 -0.79
C LEU A 61 3.81 10.13 -0.50
N LEU A 62 2.54 10.13 -0.87
CA LEU A 62 1.63 11.26 -0.61
C LEU A 62 1.54 11.56 0.89
N ALA A 63 1.35 10.54 1.72
CA ALA A 63 1.31 10.66 3.18
C ALA A 63 2.65 11.19 3.74
N SER A 64 3.78 10.70 3.23
CA SER A 64 5.11 11.17 3.65
C SER A 64 5.32 12.65 3.30
N THR A 65 4.92 13.08 2.10
CA THR A 65 5.02 14.50 1.71
C THR A 65 4.09 15.40 2.51
N LEU A 66 2.87 14.93 2.82
CA LEU A 66 1.94 15.63 3.71
C LEU A 66 2.54 15.80 5.10
N TRP A 67 3.07 14.71 5.67
CA TRP A 67 3.70 14.71 6.98
C TRP A 67 4.89 15.67 7.04
N GLN A 68 5.79 15.61 6.05
CA GLN A 68 6.95 16.51 5.96
C GLN A 68 6.53 17.98 5.92
N ARG A 69 5.51 18.31 5.13
CA ARG A 69 5.03 19.70 5.03
C ARG A 69 4.32 20.15 6.30
N ALA A 70 3.57 19.26 6.96
CA ALA A 70 2.89 19.53 8.22
C ALA A 70 3.89 19.83 9.36
N GLN A 71 5.07 19.22 9.36
CA GLN A 71 6.12 19.50 10.35
C GLN A 71 6.76 20.89 10.20
N GLN A 72 6.68 21.51 9.02
CA GLN A 72 7.23 22.84 8.73
C GLN A 72 6.19 23.95 8.87
N PHE A 73 4.97 23.60 9.29
CA PHE A 73 3.82 24.48 9.21
C PHE A 73 3.70 25.38 10.45
N ASP A 74 3.73 26.69 10.22
CA ASP A 74 3.45 27.70 11.24
C ASP A 74 1.93 27.97 11.30
N ILE A 75 1.31 27.63 12.43
CA ILE A 75 -0.13 27.76 12.66
C ILE A 75 -0.56 29.19 13.02
N GLU A 76 0.37 30.04 13.45
CA GLU A 76 0.06 31.43 13.84
C GLU A 76 -0.10 32.34 12.61
N ASN A 77 0.45 31.94 11.47
CA ASN A 77 0.40 32.68 10.22
C ASN A 77 -0.77 32.26 9.32
N LYS A 78 -1.75 33.16 9.14
CA LYS A 78 -2.94 32.94 8.29
C LYS A 78 -2.62 32.66 6.81
N ASP A 79 -1.57 33.26 6.26
CA ASP A 79 -1.16 33.00 4.88
C ASP A 79 -0.64 31.56 4.74
N CYS A 80 0.16 31.10 5.71
CA CYS A 80 0.62 29.72 5.77
C CYS A 80 -0.55 28.74 5.77
N ILE A 81 -1.61 28.98 6.57
CA ILE A 81 -2.81 28.13 6.61
C ILE A 81 -3.42 27.96 5.22
N THR A 82 -3.60 29.07 4.49
CA THR A 82 -4.20 29.05 3.14
C THR A 82 -3.34 28.23 2.17
N GLN A 83 -2.02 28.43 2.20
CA GLN A 83 -1.10 27.68 1.35
C GLN A 83 -1.07 26.18 1.67
N PHE A 84 -1.11 25.82 2.96
CA PHE A 84 -1.13 24.43 3.39
C PHE A 84 -2.42 23.72 2.96
N TYR A 85 -3.57 24.40 3.08
CA TYR A 85 -4.84 23.90 2.57
C TYR A 85 -4.81 23.66 1.06
N MET A 86 -4.28 24.62 0.28
CA MET A 86 -4.10 24.46 -1.16
C MET A 86 -3.16 23.30 -1.52
N PHE A 87 -2.15 23.05 -0.68
CA PHE A 87 -1.26 21.91 -0.84
C PHE A 87 -1.98 20.58 -0.60
N ILE A 88 -2.83 20.46 0.43
CA ILE A 88 -3.66 19.27 0.65
C ILE A 88 -4.52 18.97 -0.58
N TRP A 89 -5.16 19.99 -1.18
CA TRP A 89 -5.91 19.81 -2.41
C TRP A 89 -5.06 19.25 -3.56
N LYS A 90 -3.83 19.72 -3.72
CA LYS A 90 -2.91 19.17 -4.75
C LYS A 90 -2.61 17.69 -4.51
N LEU A 91 -2.44 17.27 -3.26
CA LEU A 91 -2.25 15.86 -2.92
C LEU A 91 -3.50 15.03 -3.23
N PHE A 92 -4.70 15.54 -2.90
CA PHE A 92 -5.95 14.88 -3.28
C PHE A 92 -6.09 14.75 -4.81
N TYR A 93 -5.74 15.78 -5.57
CA TYR A 93 -5.73 15.67 -7.03
C TYR A 93 -4.67 14.69 -7.55
N ALA A 94 -3.54 14.53 -6.84
CA ALA A 94 -2.53 13.55 -7.19
C ALA A 94 -3.01 12.10 -6.96
N GLU A 95 -3.96 11.86 -6.03
CA GLU A 95 -4.55 10.53 -5.83
C GLU A 95 -5.34 10.05 -7.05
N TYR A 96 -5.83 10.93 -7.93
CA TYR A 96 -6.49 10.52 -9.18
C TYR A 96 -5.59 9.65 -10.07
N PHE A 97 -4.25 9.79 -9.98
CA PHE A 97 -3.32 8.92 -10.70
C PHE A 97 -3.30 7.48 -10.16
N LEU A 98 -3.77 7.26 -8.94
CA LEU A 98 -3.83 5.94 -8.30
C LEU A 98 -5.16 5.21 -8.57
N ILE A 99 -6.23 5.94 -8.90
CA ILE A 99 -7.57 5.34 -9.14
C ILE A 99 -7.57 4.18 -10.15
N PRO A 100 -6.80 4.19 -11.25
CA PRO A 100 -6.78 3.05 -12.18
C PRO A 100 -6.26 1.72 -11.60
N PHE A 101 -5.68 1.73 -10.40
CA PHE A 101 -5.10 0.56 -9.74
C PHE A 101 -5.95 0.02 -8.57
N VAL A 102 -7.14 0.58 -8.37
CA VAL A 102 -8.17 0.10 -7.43
C VAL A 102 -9.14 -0.80 -8.18
#